data_AF-A0A9D7J0W1-F1
#
_entry.id   AF-A0A9D7J0W1-F1
#
_cell.length_a   1.000
_cell.length_b   1.000
_cell.length_c   1.000
_cell.angle_alpha   90.00
_cell.angle_beta   90.00
_cell.angle_gamma   90.00
#
_symmetry.space_group_name_H-M   'P 1'
#
loop_
_entity.id
_entity.type
_entity.pdbx_description
1 polymer ?
#
loop_
_entity_poly.entity_id
_entity_poly.type
_entity_poly.pdbx_seq_one_letter_code
_entity_poly.pdbx_strand_id
1 'polypeptide(L)'
;MKIVFIRDFKDHHRYAIDEINKIVDDSTAAGAVAIITTEKDVANLPEIAGTGLKLPIFAARLQFICSDGEGLKKLLLGKIAAPAR
;
A
#
# COMPACT_ATOMS: atom_id res chain seq x y z
N MET A 1 -6.45 13.00 14.05
CA MET A 1 -6.11 12.96 12.61
C MET A 1 -7.40 12.77 11.83
N LYS A 2 -7.65 13.57 10.79
CA LYS A 2 -8.89 13.54 10.00
C LYS A 2 -8.54 13.27 8.53
N ILE A 3 -9.28 12.37 7.90
CA ILE A 3 -9.21 12.17 6.45
C ILE A 3 -10.01 13.29 5.79
N VAL A 4 -9.35 14.04 4.90
CA VAL A 4 -9.95 15.20 4.20
C VAL A 4 -10.22 14.93 2.72
N PHE A 5 -9.60 13.89 2.16
CA PHE A 5 -9.75 13.46 0.77
C PHE A 5 -9.57 11.93 0.70
N ILE A 6 -10.37 11.27 -0.13
CA ILE A 6 -10.31 9.83 -0.41
C ILE A 6 -10.45 9.63 -1.91
N ARG A 7 -9.67 8.69 -2.45
CA ARG A 7 -9.78 8.26 -3.84
C ARG A 7 -9.52 6.77 -3.94
N ASP A 8 -10.46 6.07 -4.58
CA ASP A 8 -10.42 4.63 -4.75
C ASP A 8 -9.92 4.25 -6.15
N PHE A 9 -9.20 3.13 -6.23
CA PHE A 9 -8.65 2.58 -7.46
C PHE A 9 -9.03 1.10 -7.60
N LYS A 10 -9.02 0.60 -8.83
CA LYS A 10 -9.25 -0.81 -9.09
C LYS A 10 -8.08 -1.64 -8.57
N ASP A 11 -8.31 -2.94 -8.38
CA ASP A 11 -7.22 -3.84 -8.08
C ASP A 11 -6.15 -3.81 -9.18
N HIS A 12 -4.88 -3.95 -8.79
CA HIS A 12 -3.71 -3.89 -9.65
C HIS A 12 -3.57 -2.59 -10.46
N HIS A 13 -4.19 -1.50 -10.01
CA HIS A 13 -4.06 -0.20 -10.66
C HIS A 13 -2.58 0.22 -10.72
N ARG A 14 -2.11 0.53 -11.92
CA ARG A 14 -0.78 1.10 -12.16
C ARG A 14 -0.92 2.59 -12.31
N TYR A 15 -0.21 3.32 -11.46
CA TYR A 15 -0.33 4.77 -11.42
C TYR A 15 0.56 5.40 -12.48
N ALA A 16 0.01 6.35 -13.23
CA ALA A 16 0.81 7.21 -14.10
C ALA A 16 1.37 8.40 -13.30
N ILE A 17 2.51 8.97 -13.72
CA ILE A 17 3.11 10.10 -13.00
C ILE A 17 2.18 11.33 -12.96
N ASP A 18 1.48 11.61 -14.06
CA ASP A 18 0.51 12.71 -14.15
C ASP A 18 -0.70 12.48 -13.23
N GLU A 19 -1.08 11.22 -13.04
CA GLU A 19 -2.15 10.86 -12.11
C GLU A 19 -1.71 11.10 -10.67
N ILE A 20 -0.47 10.75 -10.31
CA ILE A 20 0.09 11.06 -8.98
C ILE A 20 0.13 12.56 -8.74
N ASN A 21 0.58 13.35 -9.72
CA ASN A 21 0.57 14.81 -9.61
C ASN A 21 -0.84 15.35 -9.36
N LYS A 22 -1.83 14.84 -10.09
CA LYS A 22 -3.24 15.20 -9.89
C LYS A 22 -3.73 14.84 -8.49
N ILE A 23 -3.40 13.64 -7.98
CA ILE A 23 -3.76 13.23 -6.62
C ILE A 23 -3.14 14.17 -5.58
N VAL A 24 -1.88 14.57 -5.77
CA VAL A 24 -1.18 15.51 -4.88
C VAL A 24 -1.84 16.89 -4.90
N ASP A 25 -2.20 17.40 -6.08
CA ASP A 25 -2.88 18.70 -6.21
C ASP A 25 -4.29 18.67 -5.60
N ASP A 26 -5.08 17.63 -5.89
CA ASP A 26 -6.42 17.45 -5.32
C ASP A 26 -6.36 17.33 -3.78
N SER A 27 -5.37 16.60 -3.26
CA SER A 27 -5.16 16.45 -1.82
C SER A 27 -4.73 17.76 -1.18
N THR A 28 -3.86 18.53 -1.83
CA THR A 28 -3.41 19.85 -1.36
C THR A 28 -4.58 20.81 -1.30
N ALA A 29 -5.43 20.83 -2.33
CA ALA A 29 -6.63 21.67 -2.38
C ALA A 29 -7.64 21.32 -1.27
N ALA A 30 -7.70 20.05 -0.87
CA ALA A 30 -8.51 19.59 0.27
C ALA A 30 -7.88 19.92 1.64
N GLY A 31 -6.69 20.53 1.68
CA GLY A 31 -5.96 20.85 2.91
C GLY A 31 -5.25 19.65 3.55
N ALA A 32 -4.92 18.62 2.77
CA ALA A 32 -4.14 17.50 3.25
C ALA A 32 -2.68 17.94 3.53
N VAL A 33 -2.09 17.38 4.58
CA VAL A 33 -0.67 17.59 4.93
C VAL A 33 0.21 16.39 4.55
N ALA A 34 -0.42 15.26 4.19
CA ALA A 34 0.22 14.02 3.77
C ALA A 34 -0.80 13.15 3.04
N ILE A 35 -0.30 12.25 2.20
CA ILE A 35 -1.07 11.19 1.57
C ILE A 35 -0.67 9.86 2.21
N ILE A 36 -1.64 9.01 2.49
CA ILE A 36 -1.41 7.65 2.99
C ILE A 36 -1.96 6.69 1.94
N THR A 37 -1.16 5.70 1.59
CA THR A 37 -1.52 4.61 0.68
C THR A 37 -1.10 3.27 1.28
N THR A 38 -1.45 2.15 0.64
CA THR A 38 -1.07 0.81 1.11
C THR A 38 0.30 0.39 0.56
N GLU A 39 0.98 -0.56 1.22
CA GLU A 39 2.20 -1.17 0.66
C GLU A 39 1.94 -1.83 -0.72
N LYS A 40 0.73 -2.35 -0.93
CA LYS A 40 0.29 -2.92 -2.21
C LYS A 40 0.29 -1.89 -3.33
N ASP A 41 -0.22 -0.69 -3.05
CA ASP A 41 -0.26 0.40 -4.04
C ASP A 41 1.12 0.96 -4.32
N VAL A 42 2.00 1.04 -3.32
CA VAL A 42 3.39 1.46 -3.50
C VAL A 42 4.13 0.61 -4.52
N ALA A 43 3.88 -0.71 -4.53
CA ALA A 43 4.49 -1.60 -5.52
C ALA A 43 4.11 -1.28 -6.98
N ASN A 44 3.03 -0.51 -7.19
CA ASN A 44 2.56 -0.08 -8.51
C ASN A 44 2.76 1.42 -8.77
N LEU A 45 3.40 2.16 -7.85
CA LEU A 45 3.72 3.57 -8.05
C LEU A 45 4.87 3.71 -9.06
N PRO A 46 4.85 4.77 -9.89
CA PRO A 46 6.01 5.13 -10.69
C PRO A 46 7.15 5.61 -9.76
N GLU A 47 8.37 5.68 -10.30
CA GLU A 47 9.48 6.27 -9.58
C GLU A 47 9.19 7.76 -9.32
N ILE A 48 8.92 8.08 -8.05
CA ILE A 48 8.57 9.43 -7.60
C ILE A 48 9.65 10.06 -6.71
N ALA A 49 10.73 9.33 -6.42
CA ALA A 49 11.86 9.85 -5.68
C ALA A 49 12.50 11.03 -6.44
N GLY A 50 12.74 12.14 -5.75
CA GLY A 50 13.36 13.34 -6.36
C GLY A 50 12.43 14.18 -7.26
N THR A 51 11.15 13.83 -7.40
CA THR A 51 10.19 14.57 -8.24
C THR A 51 9.68 15.88 -7.63
N GLY A 52 10.05 16.20 -6.38
CA GLY A 52 9.67 17.45 -5.73
C GLY A 52 8.19 17.56 -5.38
N LEU A 53 7.50 16.44 -5.11
CA LEU A 53 6.09 16.43 -4.72
C LEU A 53 5.81 17.37 -3.55
N LYS A 54 4.71 18.12 -3.63
CA LYS A 54 4.29 19.10 -2.62
C LYS A 54 3.90 18.47 -1.29
N LEU A 55 3.48 17.19 -1.32
CA LEU A 55 3.04 16.44 -0.15
C LEU A 55 3.84 15.15 -0.02
N PRO A 56 4.22 14.74 1.21
CA PRO A 56 4.79 13.43 1.45
C PRO A 56 3.73 12.34 1.26
N ILE A 57 4.14 11.21 0.67
CA ILE A 57 3.34 10.01 0.52
C ILE A 57 3.90 8.93 1.45
N PHE A 58 3.06 8.38 2.33
CA PHE A 58 3.41 7.31 3.25
C PHE A 58 2.72 6.00 2.89
N ALA A 59 3.45 4.89 3.04
CA ALA A 59 2.89 3.55 2.99
C ALA A 59 2.44 3.12 4.39
N ALA A 60 1.16 2.78 4.53
CA ALA A 60 0.65 2.13 5.73
C ALA A 60 1.19 0.70 5.78
N ARG A 61 2.11 0.44 6.72
CA ARG A 61 2.70 -0.88 6.91
C ARG A 61 1.76 -1.77 7.71
N LEU A 62 1.44 -2.94 7.17
CA LEU A 62 0.59 -3.91 7.84
C LEU A 62 1.46 -4.92 8.60
N GLN A 63 1.04 -5.27 9.82
CA GLN A 63 1.65 -6.35 10.59
C GLN A 63 0.67 -7.51 10.68
N PHE A 64 1.13 -8.70 10.32
CA PHE A 64 0.40 -9.93 10.53
C PHE A 64 0.80 -10.57 11.86
N ILE A 65 -0.20 -10.89 12.70
CA ILE A 65 -0.01 -11.58 13.98
C ILE A 65 -0.89 -12.83 13.95
N CYS A 66 -0.27 -14.00 14.12
CA CYS A 66 -0.96 -15.28 14.24
C CYS A 66 -0.96 -15.71 15.71
N SER A 67 -2.15 -15.91 16.28
CA SER A 67 -2.31 -16.33 17.67
C SER A 67 -1.75 -17.73 17.95
N ASP A 68 -1.80 -18.63 16.96
CA ASP A 68 -1.22 -19.97 17.03
C ASP A 68 -0.19 -20.17 15.90
N GLY A 69 0.90 -19.41 15.97
CA GLY A 69 1.98 -19.49 14.98
C GLY A 69 2.64 -20.87 14.92
N GLU A 70 2.72 -21.58 16.04
CA GLU A 70 3.31 -22.93 16.08
C GLU A 70 2.42 -23.97 15.41
N GLY A 71 1.11 -23.96 15.70
CA GLY A 71 0.15 -24.84 15.04
C GLY A 71 0.10 -24.60 13.53
N LEU A 72 0.10 -23.33 13.10
CA LEU A 72 0.19 -22.97 11.67
C LEU A 72 1.48 -23.52 11.03
N LYS A 73 2.62 -23.36 11.69
CA LYS A 73 3.91 -23.88 11.20
C LYS A 73 3.90 -25.40 11.06
N LYS A 74 3.35 -26.11 12.05
CA LYS A 74 3.24 -27.58 12.03
C LYS A 74 2.33 -28.04 10.88
N LEU A 75 1.20 -27.36 10.66
CA LEU A 75 0.30 -27.63 9.54
C LEU A 75 1.03 -27.48 8.19
N LEU A 76 1.76 -26.37 8.01
CA LEU A 76 2.48 -26.09 6.77
C LEU A 76 3.57 -27.13 6.49
N LEU A 77 4.38 -27.48 7.49
CA LEU A 77 5.41 -28.51 7.35
C LEU A 77 4.83 -29.88 6.99
N GLY A 78 3.70 -30.25 7.59
CA GLY A 78 3.02 -31.51 7.26
C GLY A 78 2.49 -31.56 5.83
N LYS A 79 2.20 -30.42 5.20
CA LYS A 79 1.75 -30.33 3.80
C LYS A 79 2.90 -30.23 2.80
N ILE A 80 4.00 -29.56 3.16
CA ILE A 80 5.19 -29.43 2.31
C ILE A 80 5.97 -30.75 2.27
N ALA A 81 6.04 -31.49 3.38
CA ALA A 81 6.74 -32.77 3.45
C ALA A 81 5.93 -33.95 2.85
N ALA A 82 4.65 -33.74 2.55
CA ALA A 82 3.84 -34.73 1.86
C ALA A 82 4.09 -34.61 0.34
N PRO A 83 4.38 -35.71 -0.39
CA PRO A 83 4.50 -35.65 -1.84
C PRO A 83 3.19 -35.12 -2.45
N ALA A 84 3.30 -34.23 -3.44
CA ALA A 84 2.16 -33.78 -4.22
C ALA A 84 1.44 -35.02 -4.78
N ARG A 85 0.13 -35.13 -4.50
CA ARG A 85 -0.73 -36.15 -5.08
C ARG A 85 -0.93 -35.89 -6.57
#